data_AF-A0A0S4QZV0-F1
#
_entry.id   AF-A0A0S4QZV0-F1
#
_cell.length_a   1.000
_cell.length_b   1.000
_cell.length_c   1.000
_cell.angle_alpha   90.00
_cell.angle_beta   90.00
_cell.angle_gamma   90.00
#
_symmetry.space_group_name_H-M   'P 1'
#
loop_
_entity.id
_entity.type
_entity.pdbx_description
1 polymer ?
#
loop_
_entity_poly.entity_id
_entity_poly.type
_entity_poly.pdbx_seq_one_letter_code
_entity_poly.pdbx_strand_id
1 'polypeptide(L)'
;MSQAEALPLANGAPARRGTAALMVSPHREPLTGGGPDAVHVELIVIRSVTRDGRVRAYEEMWPGGRPVRVATTAWKISSLVDASVLDPGRAVAIARAHTYPGHRQVRPWESLTEAHAALSPARTPTR
;
A
#
# COMPACT_ATOMS: atom_id res chain seq x y z
N MET A 1 -22.73 2.36 0.06
CA MET A 1 -21.94 1.47 -0.81
C MET A 1 -21.26 0.46 0.09
N SER A 2 -21.43 -0.84 -0.14
CA SER A 2 -20.76 -1.89 0.65
C SER A 2 -19.25 -1.85 0.38
N GLN A 3 -18.41 -1.83 1.41
CA GLN A 3 -16.97 -2.02 1.22
C GLN A 3 -16.72 -3.47 0.78
N ALA A 4 -15.80 -3.67 -0.18
CA ALA A 4 -15.44 -5.00 -0.62
C ALA A 4 -14.82 -5.80 0.54
N GLU A 5 -15.17 -7.09 0.67
CA GLU A 5 -14.60 -7.93 1.73
C GLU A 5 -13.13 -8.28 1.48
N ALA A 6 -12.73 -8.35 0.21
CA ALA A 6 -11.37 -8.61 -0.24
C ALA A 6 -11.13 -8.06 -1.66
N LEU A 7 -9.88 -7.67 -1.95
CA LEU A 7 -9.48 -7.05 -3.22
C LEU A 7 -8.41 -7.89 -3.95
N PRO A 8 -8.48 -8.01 -5.29
CA PRO A 8 -7.44 -8.67 -6.06
C PRO A 8 -6.22 -7.75 -6.20
N LEU A 9 -5.08 -8.32 -6.58
CA LEU A 9 -3.99 -7.52 -7.12
C LEU A 9 -4.36 -7.02 -8.52
N ALA A 10 -3.89 -5.83 -8.87
CA ALA A 10 -4.22 -5.15 -10.12
C ALA A 10 -3.79 -5.93 -11.37
N ASN A 11 -2.71 -6.71 -11.27
CA ASN A 11 -2.22 -7.57 -12.34
C ASN A 11 -2.96 -8.92 -12.43
N GLY A 12 -3.96 -9.17 -11.58
CA GLY A 12 -4.71 -10.43 -11.52
C GLY A 12 -3.96 -11.60 -10.89
N ALA A 13 -2.72 -11.40 -10.44
CA ALA A 13 -1.95 -12.46 -9.77
C ALA A 13 -2.54 -12.79 -8.39
N PRO A 14 -2.43 -14.04 -7.92
CA PRO A 14 -2.87 -14.40 -6.58
C PRO A 14 -1.93 -13.76 -5.53
N ALA A 15 -2.54 -13.04 -4.57
CA ALA A 15 -1.83 -12.46 -3.45
C ALA A 15 -1.23 -13.55 -2.54
N ARG A 16 -0.10 -13.23 -1.90
CA ARG A 16 0.60 -14.12 -0.97
C ARG A 16 0.81 -13.43 0.37
N ARG A 17 0.60 -14.17 1.46
CA ARG A 17 0.87 -13.65 2.80
C ARG A 17 2.36 -13.35 2.96
N GLY A 18 2.67 -12.19 3.54
CA GLY A 18 4.03 -11.73 3.80
C GLY A 18 4.67 -10.96 2.64
N THR A 19 4.03 -10.89 1.47
CA THR A 19 4.54 -10.09 0.35
C THR A 19 4.10 -8.64 0.46
N ALA A 20 4.90 -7.75 -0.13
CA ALA A 20 4.56 -6.34 -0.26
C ALA A 20 3.55 -6.10 -1.39
N ALA A 21 2.72 -5.07 -1.22
CA ALA A 21 1.90 -4.48 -2.26
C ALA A 21 1.84 -2.96 -2.05
N LEU A 22 1.47 -2.22 -3.09
CA LEU A 22 1.16 -0.79 -2.98
C LEU A 22 -0.35 -0.61 -2.96
N MET A 23 -0.86 -0.03 -1.88
CA MET A 23 -2.24 0.39 -1.77
C MET A 23 -2.37 1.78 -2.39
N VAL A 24 -3.23 1.89 -3.39
CA VAL A 24 -3.58 3.18 -4.01
C VAL A 24 -4.95 3.59 -3.50
N SER A 25 -5.02 4.81 -2.97
CA SER A 25 -6.24 5.41 -2.46
C SER A 25 -6.43 6.78 -3.10
N PRO A 26 -7.62 7.11 -3.64
CA PRO A 26 -7.87 8.44 -4.16
C PRO A 26 -7.82 9.44 -3.02
N HIS A 27 -7.08 10.53 -3.23
CA HIS A 27 -7.03 11.67 -2.33
C HIS A 27 -7.90 12.78 -2.90
N ARG A 28 -8.87 13.27 -2.11
CA ARG A 28 -9.59 14.50 -2.42
C ARG A 28 -9.09 15.55 -1.44
N GLU A 29 -8.32 16.53 -1.92
CA GLU A 29 -8.07 17.72 -1.12
C GLU A 29 -9.40 18.46 -0.92
N PRO A 30 -9.89 18.64 0.33
CA PRO A 30 -11.23 19.17 0.53
C PRO A 30 -11.38 20.66 0.20
N LEU A 31 -10.29 21.43 0.08
CA LEU A 31 -10.37 22.90 0.16
C LEU A 31 -9.43 23.70 -0.78
N THR A 32 -8.53 23.06 -1.54
CA THR A 32 -7.46 23.77 -2.29
C THR A 32 -7.44 23.52 -3.80
N GLY A 33 -8.43 22.83 -4.36
CA GLY A 33 -8.46 22.60 -5.81
C GLY A 33 -7.41 21.59 -6.30
N GLY A 34 -6.93 20.70 -5.42
CA GLY A 34 -6.24 19.48 -5.82
C GLY A 34 -7.09 18.75 -6.86
N GLY A 35 -6.49 18.48 -8.02
CA GLY A 35 -7.19 17.95 -9.18
C GLY A 35 -7.92 16.64 -8.88
N PRO A 36 -8.95 16.29 -9.69
CA PRO A 36 -9.83 15.14 -9.45
C PRO A 36 -9.14 13.77 -9.38
N ASP A 37 -7.84 13.70 -9.68
CA ASP A 37 -7.05 12.48 -9.85
C ASP A 37 -5.89 12.34 -8.84
N ALA A 38 -5.81 13.17 -7.79
CA ALA A 38 -4.79 13.01 -6.77
C ALA A 38 -4.94 11.64 -6.06
N VAL A 39 -3.82 10.97 -5.78
CA VAL A 39 -3.79 9.68 -5.09
C VAL A 39 -2.77 9.69 -3.97
N HIS A 40 -3.05 8.89 -2.96
CA HIS A 40 -2.08 8.45 -1.97
C HIS A 40 -1.67 7.02 -2.29
N VAL A 41 -0.37 6.78 -2.30
CA VAL A 41 0.21 5.45 -2.44
C VAL A 41 0.92 5.09 -1.15
N GLU A 42 0.54 3.96 -0.56
CA GLU A 42 1.15 3.43 0.65
C GLU A 42 1.71 2.03 0.40
N LEU A 43 2.87 1.73 1.00
CA LEU A 43 3.35 0.37 1.09
C LEU A 43 2.52 -0.39 2.12
N ILE A 44 2.09 -1.60 1.78
CA ILE A 44 1.43 -2.51 2.70
C ILE A 44 2.09 -3.89 2.65
N VAL A 45 1.97 -4.65 3.74
CA VAL A 45 2.34 -6.08 3.77
C VAL A 45 1.08 -6.91 3.90
N ILE A 46 0.89 -7.88 3.00
CA ILE A 46 -0.30 -8.72 2.99
C ILE A 46 -0.27 -9.68 4.19
N ARG A 47 -1.33 -9.66 5.01
CA ARG A 47 -1.41 -10.49 6.23
C ARG A 47 -2.41 -11.63 6.13
N SER A 48 -3.46 -11.46 5.33
CA SER A 48 -4.49 -12.47 5.11
C SER A 48 -4.96 -12.43 3.66
N VAL A 49 -5.14 -13.61 3.08
CA VAL A 49 -5.66 -13.80 1.72
C VAL A 49 -6.84 -14.78 1.76
N THR A 50 -7.79 -14.59 0.84
CA THR A 50 -8.87 -15.54 0.60
C THR A 50 -8.36 -16.77 -0.16
N ARG A 51 -9.20 -17.81 -0.28
CA ARG A 51 -8.85 -19.05 -1.00
C ARG A 51 -8.56 -18.82 -2.49
N ASP A 52 -9.23 -17.85 -3.10
CA ASP A 52 -9.07 -17.42 -4.48
C ASP A 52 -7.96 -16.36 -4.68
N GLY A 53 -7.15 -16.07 -3.66
CA GLY A 53 -5.96 -15.24 -3.79
C GLY A 53 -6.21 -13.73 -3.72
N ARG A 54 -7.33 -13.28 -3.14
CA ARG A 54 -7.62 -11.87 -2.90
C ARG A 54 -7.10 -11.43 -1.52
N VAL A 55 -6.64 -10.20 -1.40
CA VAL A 55 -6.18 -9.61 -0.14
C VAL A 55 -7.39 -9.34 0.77
N ARG A 56 -7.41 -9.95 1.95
CA ARG A 56 -8.45 -9.77 2.97
C ARG A 56 -7.99 -8.86 4.10
N ALA A 57 -6.71 -8.91 4.45
CA ALA A 57 -6.12 -8.04 5.46
C ALA A 57 -4.66 -7.74 5.12
N TYR A 58 -4.22 -6.55 5.50
CA TYR A 58 -2.88 -6.03 5.27
C TYR A 58 -2.39 -5.28 6.50
N GLU A 59 -1.09 -5.06 6.60
CA GLU A 59 -0.48 -4.21 7.62
C GLU A 59 0.06 -2.97 6.94
N GLU A 60 -0.32 -1.80 7.46
CA GLU A 60 0.19 -0.50 7.00
C GLU A 60 1.49 -0.16 7.71
N MET A 61 2.33 0.67 7.10
CA MET A 61 3.69 0.91 7.60
C MET A 61 3.80 1.90 8.76
N TRP A 62 2.66 2.38 9.26
CA TRP A 62 2.59 3.34 10.36
C TRP A 62 3.22 2.78 11.65
N PRO A 63 3.85 3.64 12.48
CA PRO A 63 4.33 3.20 13.79
C PRO A 63 3.18 2.65 14.64
N GLY A 64 3.33 1.42 15.14
CA GLY A 64 2.28 0.74 15.91
C GLY A 64 1.16 0.11 15.06
N GLY A 65 1.35 0.01 13.75
CA GLY A 65 0.42 -0.60 12.81
C GLY A 65 -0.03 -2.00 13.24
N ARG A 66 -1.34 -2.24 13.16
CA ARG A 66 -1.96 -3.56 13.34
C ARG A 66 -2.48 -4.03 11.99
N PRO A 67 -2.71 -5.34 11.80
CA PRO A 67 -3.41 -5.81 10.61
C PRO A 67 -4.80 -5.16 10.48
N VAL A 68 -5.03 -4.50 9.35
CA VAL A 68 -6.29 -3.87 8.94
C VAL A 68 -7.00 -4.78 7.96
N ARG A 69 -8.31 -4.98 8.13
CA ARG A 69 -9.13 -5.71 7.16
C ARG A 69 -9.56 -4.77 6.04
N VAL A 70 -9.53 -5.26 4.80
CA VAL A 70 -10.04 -4.52 3.64
C VAL A 70 -11.50 -4.10 3.82
N ALA A 71 -12.31 -4.98 4.43
CA ALA A 71 -13.72 -4.73 4.70
C ALA A 71 -14.01 -3.61 5.73
N THR A 72 -12.99 -3.17 6.48
CA THR A 72 -13.16 -2.23 7.60
C THR A 72 -12.19 -1.06 7.55
N THR A 73 -11.41 -0.93 6.47
CA THR A 73 -10.46 0.18 6.37
C THR A 73 -11.21 1.50 6.21
N ALA A 74 -10.70 2.57 6.84
CA ALA A 74 -11.24 3.91 6.63
C ALA A 74 -10.91 4.45 5.22
N TRP A 75 -9.89 3.88 4.57
CA TRP A 75 -9.43 4.29 3.26
C TRP A 75 -10.27 3.66 2.14
N LYS A 76 -10.64 4.46 1.15
CA LYS A 76 -11.10 3.91 -0.12
C LYS A 76 -9.88 3.37 -0.86
N ILE A 77 -9.86 2.08 -1.17
CA ILE A 77 -8.79 1.47 -1.97
C ILE A 77 -9.26 1.43 -3.43
N SER A 78 -8.57 2.14 -4.31
CA SER A 78 -8.83 2.09 -5.76
C SER A 78 -8.10 0.92 -6.42
N SER A 79 -6.90 0.58 -5.95
CA SER A 79 -6.08 -0.49 -6.51
C SER A 79 -5.08 -1.04 -5.50
N LEU A 80 -4.72 -2.32 -5.66
CA LEU A 80 -3.60 -2.97 -4.97
C LEU A 80 -2.58 -3.41 -6.02
N VAL A 81 -1.46 -2.70 -6.12
CA VAL A 81 -0.40 -3.03 -7.09
C VAL A 81 0.54 -4.06 -6.48
N ASP A 82 0.80 -5.13 -7.24
CA ASP A 82 1.74 -6.16 -6.85
C ASP A 82 3.16 -5.58 -6.70
N ALA A 83 3.75 -5.76 -5.51
CA ALA A 83 5.12 -5.37 -5.21
C ALA A 83 5.92 -6.56 -4.66
N SER A 84 5.53 -7.78 -5.02
CA SER A 84 6.19 -9.03 -4.60
C SER A 84 7.66 -9.14 -5.01
N VAL A 85 8.10 -8.32 -5.97
CA VAL A 85 9.52 -8.19 -6.36
C VAL A 85 10.38 -7.49 -5.31
N LEU A 86 9.77 -6.77 -4.37
CA LEU A 86 10.49 -6.08 -3.29
C LEU A 86 10.79 -7.04 -2.14
N ASP A 87 11.97 -6.91 -1.55
CA ASP A 87 12.26 -7.46 -0.23
C ASP A 87 11.36 -6.74 0.80
N PRO A 88 10.43 -7.45 1.48
CA PRO A 88 9.48 -6.80 2.37
C PRO A 88 10.16 -6.04 3.50
N GLY A 89 11.25 -6.58 4.07
CA GLY A 89 11.96 -5.94 5.19
C GLY A 89 12.57 -4.60 4.82
N ARG A 90 13.29 -4.55 3.69
CA ARG A 90 13.89 -3.32 3.15
C ARG A 90 12.83 -2.32 2.72
N ALA A 91 11.77 -2.77 2.06
CA ALA A 91 10.67 -1.91 1.64
C ALA A 91 9.98 -1.27 2.86
N VAL A 92 9.69 -2.06 3.90
CA VAL A 92 9.13 -1.57 5.17
C VAL A 92 10.04 -0.51 5.80
N ALA A 93 11.36 -0.74 5.81
CA ALA A 93 12.32 0.22 6.37
C ALA A 93 12.31 1.55 5.61
N ILE A 94 12.30 1.51 4.27
CA ILE A 94 12.22 2.71 3.42
C ILE A 94 10.90 3.45 3.66
N ALA A 95 9.78 2.74 3.65
CA ALA A 95 8.47 3.34 3.88
C ALA A 95 8.38 4.00 5.27
N ARG A 96 8.90 3.33 6.31
CA ARG A 96 8.92 3.87 7.68
C ARG A 96 9.84 5.09 7.85
N ALA A 97 10.88 5.20 7.04
CA ALA A 97 11.76 6.37 7.01
C ALA A 97 11.15 7.54 6.22
N HIS A 98 10.18 7.27 5.33
CA HIS A 98 9.48 8.29 4.57
C HIS A 98 8.36 8.91 5.43
N THR A 99 8.72 9.85 6.30
CA THR A 99 7.77 10.53 7.19
C THR A 99 7.58 12.00 6.81
N TYR A 100 6.51 12.62 7.30
CA TYR A 100 6.38 14.08 7.22
C TYR A 100 7.51 14.77 8.01
N PRO A 101 8.02 15.93 7.55
CA PRO A 101 9.06 16.67 8.26
C PRO A 101 8.66 16.95 9.71
N GLY A 102 9.49 16.53 10.68
CA GLY A 102 9.22 16.72 12.11
C GLY A 102 8.19 15.76 12.73
N HIS A 103 7.65 14.81 11.96
CA HIS A 103 6.70 13.81 12.44
C HIS A 103 7.23 12.38 12.31
N ARG A 104 6.70 11.47 13.13
CA ARG A 104 6.97 10.02 13.05
C ARG A 104 5.99 9.29 12.12
N GLN A 105 5.01 10.01 11.61
CA GLN A 105 3.96 9.51 10.76
C GLN A 105 4.50 9.27 9.35
N VAL A 106 4.31 8.05 8.84
CA VAL A 106 4.63 7.72 7.44
C VAL A 106 3.82 8.63 6.53
N ARG A 107 4.50 9.24 5.57
CA ARG A 107 3.89 10.05 4.52
C ARG A 107 3.54 9.11 3.36
N PRO A 108 2.34 9.14 2.80
CA PRO A 108 2.06 8.46 1.55
C PRO A 108 2.79 9.13 0.39
N TRP A 109 3.18 8.36 -0.62
CA TRP A 109 3.68 8.92 -1.88
C TRP A 109 2.51 9.49 -2.70
N GLU A 110 2.78 10.52 -3.49
CA GLU A 110 1.79 11.26 -4.27
C GLU A 110 1.49 10.58 -5.61
N SER A 111 2.30 9.59 -6.00
CA SER A 111 2.10 8.80 -7.21
C SER A 111 2.75 7.42 -7.14
N LEU A 112 2.31 6.51 -8.01
CA LEU A 112 2.97 5.21 -8.19
C LEU A 112 4.41 5.36 -8.69
N THR A 113 4.67 6.36 -9.54
CA THR A 113 6.02 6.64 -10.05
C THR A 113 6.97 7.00 -8.92
N GLU A 114 6.54 7.88 -8.02
CA GLU A 114 7.32 8.27 -6.85
C GLU A 114 7.57 7.07 -5.91
N ALA A 115 6.51 6.30 -5.60
CA ALA A 115 6.64 5.10 -4.78
C ALA A 115 7.63 4.09 -5.38
N HIS A 116 7.55 3.85 -6.70
CA HIS A 116 8.48 2.96 -7.38
C HIS A 116 9.93 3.46 -7.34
N ALA A 117 10.15 4.77 -7.51
CA ALA A 117 11.49 5.34 -7.43
C ALA A 117 12.07 5.19 -6.02
N ALA A 118 11.29 5.55 -4.99
CA ALA A 118 11.67 5.45 -3.60
C ALA A 118 11.97 4.01 -3.16
N LEU A 119 11.17 3.04 -3.62
CA LEU A 119 11.30 1.62 -3.27
C LEU A 119 12.27 0.84 -4.16
N SER A 120 12.84 1.46 -5.20
CA SER A 120 13.82 0.80 -6.08
C SER A 120 14.99 0.13 -5.34
N PRO A 121 15.54 0.69 -4.22
CA PRO A 121 16.62 0.04 -3.48
C PRO A 121 16.19 -1.24 -2.73
N ALA A 122 14.88 -1.46 -2.54
CA ALA A 122 14.35 -2.65 -1.90
C ALA A 122 14.11 -3.80 -2.88
N ARG A 123 14.36 -3.64 -4.19
CA ARG A 123 14.19 -4.74 -5.15
C ARG A 123 15.05 -5.94 -4.79
N THR A 124 14.44 -7.12 -4.83
CA THR A 124 15.17 -8.38 -4.64
C THR A 124 16.15 -8.53 -5.81
N PRO A 125 17.46 -8.75 -5.56
CA PRO A 125 18.40 -9.00 -6.65
C PRO A 125 17.95 -10.24 -7.42
N THR A 126 17.78 -10.09 -8.73
CA THR A 126 17.48 -11.19 -9.63
C THR A 126 18.68 -12.12 -9.60
N ARG A 127 18.49 -13.32 -9.05
CA ARG A 127 19.50 -14.40 -9.13
C ARG A 127 19.53 -14.99 -10.52
#